data_AF-A0A6L9KNT3-F1
#
_entry.id   AF-A0A6L9KNT3-F1
#
_cell.length_a   1.000
_cell.length_b   1.000
_cell.length_c   1.000
_cell.angle_alpha   90.00
_cell.angle_beta   90.00
_cell.angle_gamma   90.00
#
_symmetry.space_group_name_H-M   'P 1'
#
loop_
_entity.id
_entity.type
_entity.pdbx_description
1 polymer ?
#
loop_
_entity_poly.entity_id
_entity_poly.type
_entity_poly.pdbx_seq_one_letter_code
_entity_poly.pdbx_strand_id
1 'polypeptide(L)'
;MVTKKTPSQAKTTATTAAVVSDFRAEHQKDVLNRLRRIEGQVRGLVEMISNGRPCEEVALQMSAARKAMDKTFYRMMTCSVIEAVCDSKTEAQRLVEVERSARLLEKFG
;
A
#
# COMPACT_ATOMS: atom_id res chain seq x y z
N MET A 1 37.78 0.57 -42.93
CA MET A 1 36.79 -0.48 -42.60
C MET A 1 36.08 -0.09 -41.32
N VAL A 2 34.75 -0.22 -41.36
CA VAL A 2 33.74 0.39 -40.48
C VAL A 2 33.86 -0.04 -39.01
N THR A 3 33.79 0.95 -38.12
CA THR A 3 33.54 0.84 -36.68
C THR A 3 32.21 0.12 -36.39
N LYS A 4 32.21 -1.01 -35.68
CA LYS A 4 30.97 -1.62 -35.18
C LYS A 4 30.66 -1.11 -33.77
N LYS A 5 29.71 -0.18 -33.74
CA LYS A 5 28.98 0.36 -32.57
C LYS A 5 28.21 -0.76 -31.87
N THR A 6 28.34 -0.82 -30.55
CA THR A 6 27.45 -1.56 -29.63
C THR A 6 26.06 -0.91 -29.58
N PRO A 7 24.95 -1.65 -29.75
CA PRO A 7 23.63 -1.24 -29.27
C PRO A 7 23.32 -2.01 -27.96
N SER A 8 22.50 -1.61 -26.99
CA SER A 8 21.53 -0.54 -26.84
C SER A 8 21.02 -0.63 -25.38
N GLN A 9 21.50 0.22 -24.46
CA GLN A 9 20.99 0.29 -23.08
C GLN A 9 19.88 1.35 -22.89
N ALA A 10 19.41 2.00 -23.97
CA ALA A 10 18.49 3.14 -23.88
C ALA A 10 16.99 2.78 -23.96
N LYS A 11 16.60 1.50 -24.09
CA LYS A 11 15.21 1.09 -24.39
C LYS A 11 14.43 0.51 -23.19
N THR A 12 15.06 0.31 -22.04
CA THR A 12 14.47 -0.42 -20.89
C THR A 12 13.77 0.49 -19.88
N THR A 13 14.14 1.77 -19.81
CA THR A 13 13.64 2.73 -18.79
C THR A 13 12.22 3.24 -19.04
N ALA A 14 11.75 3.25 -20.30
CA ALA A 14 10.40 3.73 -20.64
C ALA A 14 9.29 2.75 -20.22
N THR A 15 9.60 1.45 -20.09
CA THR A 15 8.64 0.40 -19.73
C THR A 15 8.38 0.36 -18.22
N THR A 16 9.37 0.65 -17.38
CA THR A 16 9.26 0.54 -15.91
C THR A 16 8.33 1.60 -15.31
N ALA A 17 8.40 2.85 -15.79
CA ALA A 17 7.57 3.94 -15.25
C ALA A 17 6.06 3.75 -15.51
N ALA A 18 5.70 3.21 -16.68
CA ALA A 18 4.31 2.89 -17.01
C ALA A 18 3.76 1.77 -16.11
N VAL A 19 4.55 0.71 -15.91
CA VAL A 19 4.19 -0.43 -15.04
C VAL A 19 3.97 0.00 -13.58
N VAL A 20 4.78 0.94 -13.08
CA VAL A 20 4.66 1.47 -11.70
C VAL A 20 3.40 2.32 -11.54
N SER A 21 3.06 3.12 -12.55
CA SER A 21 1.83 3.92 -12.56
C SER A 21 0.57 3.04 -12.54
N ASP A 22 0.54 2.00 -13.38
CA ASP A 22 -0.59 1.07 -13.44
C ASP A 22 -0.73 0.29 -12.12
N PHE A 23 0.38 -0.20 -11.59
CA PHE A 23 0.43 -0.84 -10.28
C PHE A 23 -0.14 0.06 -9.17
N ARG A 24 0.29 1.32 -9.12
CA ARG A 24 -0.20 2.30 -8.13
C ARG A 24 -1.70 2.51 -8.25
N ALA A 25 -2.22 2.70 -9.46
CA ALA A 25 -3.64 2.94 -9.69
C ALA A 25 -4.51 1.74 -9.26
N GLU A 26 -4.10 0.52 -9.62
CA GLU A 26 -4.77 -0.71 -9.19
C GLU A 26 -4.74 -0.86 -7.67
N HIS A 27 -3.58 -0.59 -7.07
CA HIS A 27 -3.38 -0.72 -5.65
C HIS A 27 -4.20 0.30 -4.84
N GLN A 28 -4.28 1.55 -5.30
CA GLN A 28 -5.13 2.57 -4.72
C GLN A 28 -6.61 2.19 -4.82
N LYS A 29 -7.05 1.65 -5.96
CA LYS A 29 -8.42 1.17 -6.13
C LYS A 29 -8.77 0.04 -5.16
N ASP A 30 -7.87 -0.93 -4.96
CA ASP A 30 -8.06 -1.99 -3.96
C ASP A 30 -8.18 -1.43 -2.54
N VAL A 31 -7.28 -0.52 -2.15
CA VAL A 31 -7.32 0.13 -0.83
C VAL A 31 -8.62 0.89 -0.63
N LEU A 32 -9.05 1.69 -1.63
CA LEU A 32 -10.32 2.43 -1.56
C LEU A 32 -11.52 1.49 -1.35
N ASN A 33 -11.55 0.36 -2.05
CA ASN A 33 -12.63 -0.61 -1.88
C ASN A 33 -12.63 -1.25 -0.49
N ARG A 34 -11.46 -1.48 0.10
CA ARG A 34 -11.34 -1.98 1.49
C ARG A 34 -11.78 -0.93 2.50
N LEU A 35 -11.37 0.32 2.32
CA LEU A 35 -11.78 1.43 3.18
C LEU A 35 -13.30 1.62 3.17
N ARG A 36 -13.97 1.51 2.01
CA ARG A 36 -15.44 1.53 1.92
C ARG A 36 -16.11 0.40 2.71
N ARG A 37 -15.50 -0.79 2.74
CA ARG A 37 -16.01 -1.89 3.57
C ARG A 37 -15.82 -1.60 5.06
N ILE A 38 -14.65 -1.09 5.45
CA ILE A 38 -14.36 -0.70 6.83
C ILE A 38 -15.30 0.42 7.30
N GLU A 39 -15.59 1.39 6.44
CA GLU A 39 -16.59 2.43 6.70
C GLU A 39 -17.95 1.82 7.04
N GLY A 40 -18.40 0.82 6.26
CA GLY A 40 -19.61 0.05 6.57
C GLY A 40 -19.55 -0.67 7.91
N GLN A 41 -18.40 -1.25 8.27
CA GLN A 41 -18.20 -1.86 9.60
C GLN A 41 -18.31 -0.83 10.71
N VAL A 42 -17.70 0.36 10.56
CA VAL A 42 -17.77 1.43 11.56
C VAL A 42 -19.19 1.94 11.73
N ARG A 43 -19.95 2.11 10.64
CA ARG A 43 -21.38 2.45 10.71
C ARG A 43 -22.17 1.38 11.48
N GLY A 44 -21.92 0.10 11.20
CA GLY A 44 -22.52 -1.01 11.94
C GLY A 44 -22.19 -0.98 13.43
N LEU A 45 -20.96 -0.64 13.82
CA LEU A 45 -20.58 -0.50 15.24
C LEU A 45 -21.38 0.61 15.93
N VAL A 46 -21.57 1.75 15.27
CA VAL A 46 -22.39 2.86 15.80
C VAL A 46 -23.84 2.42 16.02
N GLU A 47 -24.43 1.70 15.06
CA GLU A 47 -25.78 1.14 15.19
C GLU A 47 -25.87 0.13 16.33
N MET A 48 -24.91 -0.77 16.46
CA MET A 48 -24.87 -1.77 17.54
C MET A 48 -24.86 -1.10 18.92
N ILE A 49 -24.05 -0.07 19.10
CA ILE A 49 -23.99 0.70 20.35
C ILE A 49 -25.30 1.43 20.60
N SER A 50 -25.85 2.08 19.57
CA SER A 50 -27.11 2.85 19.68
C SER A 50 -28.30 1.95 20.03
N ASN A 51 -28.30 0.70 19.55
CA ASN A 51 -29.31 -0.31 19.85
C ASN A 51 -29.07 -1.03 21.19
N GLY A 52 -28.06 -0.62 21.97
CA GLY A 52 -27.78 -1.20 23.29
C GLY A 52 -27.30 -2.66 23.25
N ARG A 53 -26.62 -3.09 22.18
CA ARG A 53 -26.07 -4.45 22.11
C ARG A 53 -25.00 -4.70 23.19
N PRO A 54 -24.82 -5.95 23.63
CA PRO A 54 -23.79 -6.32 24.60
C PRO A 54 -22.39 -5.85 24.18
N CYS A 55 -21.63 -5.29 25.14
CA CYS A 55 -20.28 -4.76 24.91
C CYS A 55 -19.34 -5.80 24.30
N GLU A 56 -19.45 -7.07 24.70
CA GLU A 56 -18.63 -8.17 24.16
C GLU A 56 -18.87 -8.38 22.67
N GLU A 57 -20.13 -8.34 22.22
CA GLU A 57 -20.47 -8.49 20.80
C GLU A 57 -19.95 -7.31 19.97
N VAL A 58 -20.06 -6.08 20.50
CA VAL A 58 -19.49 -4.87 19.89
C VAL A 58 -17.97 -4.98 19.80
N ALA A 59 -17.31 -5.41 20.88
CA ALA A 59 -15.86 -5.58 20.91
C ALA A 59 -15.38 -6.62 19.89
N LEU A 60 -16.13 -7.72 19.70
CA LEU A 60 -15.82 -8.72 18.68
C LEU A 60 -15.89 -8.12 17.27
N GLN A 61 -16.94 -7.36 16.95
CA GLN A 61 -17.05 -6.68 15.65
C GLN A 61 -15.97 -5.60 15.47
N MET A 62 -15.62 -4.89 16.54
CA MET A 62 -14.56 -3.89 16.51
C MET A 62 -13.20 -4.54 16.23
N SER A 63 -12.95 -5.74 16.78
CA SER A 63 -11.73 -6.51 16.48
C SER A 63 -11.67 -6.90 14.99
N ALA A 64 -12.80 -7.23 14.36
CA ALA A 64 -12.87 -7.52 12.94
C ALA A 64 -12.57 -6.28 12.09
N ALA A 65 -13.09 -5.11 12.49
CA ALA A 65 -12.80 -3.83 11.83
C ALA A 65 -11.31 -3.46 11.96
N ARG A 66 -10.71 -3.62 13.14
CA ARG A 66 -9.26 -3.41 13.37
C ARG A 66 -8.43 -4.31 12.44
N LYS A 67 -8.71 -5.62 12.41
CA LYS A 67 -8.00 -6.56 11.54
C LYS A 67 -8.15 -6.22 10.05
N ALA A 68 -9.32 -5.71 9.63
CA ALA A 68 -9.51 -5.24 8.26
C ALA A 68 -8.69 -3.97 7.96
N MET A 69 -8.60 -3.05 8.93
CA MET A 69 -7.76 -1.86 8.84
C MET A 69 -6.28 -2.22 8.74
N ASP A 70 -5.77 -3.11 9.61
CA ASP A 70 -4.37 -3.54 9.61
C ASP A 70 -3.97 -4.14 8.25
N LYS A 71 -4.81 -5.04 7.71
CA LYS A 71 -4.61 -5.60 6.37
C LYS A 71 -4.56 -4.53 5.28
N THR A 72 -5.38 -3.49 5.41
CA THR A 72 -5.43 -2.38 4.45
C THR A 72 -4.19 -1.48 4.57
N PHE A 73 -3.71 -1.28 5.79
CA PHE A 73 -2.46 -0.57 6.08
C PHE A 73 -1.25 -1.30 5.46
N TYR A 74 -1.08 -2.59 5.71
CA TYR A 74 0.04 -3.37 5.12
C TYR A 74 -0.01 -3.37 3.60
N ARG A 75 -1.22 -3.41 3.03
CA ARG A 75 -1.42 -3.25 1.60
C ARG A 75 -0.85 -1.90 1.17
N MET A 76 -1.27 -0.77 1.76
CA MET A 76 -0.72 0.54 1.42
C MET A 76 0.82 0.63 1.56
N MET A 77 1.38 0.05 2.61
CA MET A 77 2.84 0.00 2.81
C MET A 77 3.57 -0.75 1.70
N THR A 78 2.95 -1.77 1.10
CA THR A 78 3.50 -2.47 -0.07
C THR A 78 3.69 -1.52 -1.25
N CYS A 79 2.73 -0.61 -1.47
CA CYS A 79 2.84 0.43 -2.49
C CYS A 79 4.05 1.35 -2.22
N SER A 80 4.21 1.81 -0.97
CA SER A 80 5.33 2.68 -0.57
C SER A 80 6.70 2.04 -0.82
N VAL A 81 6.85 0.75 -0.50
CA VAL A 81 8.12 0.04 -0.72
C VAL A 81 8.42 -0.12 -2.21
N ILE A 82 7.42 -0.41 -3.03
CA ILE A 82 7.60 -0.55 -4.48
C ILE A 82 7.95 0.79 -5.12
N GLU A 83 7.26 1.88 -4.74
CA GLU A 83 7.60 3.24 -5.19
C GLU A 83 9.04 3.62 -4.82
N ALA A 84 9.48 3.33 -3.59
CA ALA A 84 10.85 3.57 -3.14
C ALA A 84 11.90 2.88 -4.02
N VAL A 85 11.64 1.64 -4.44
CA VAL A 85 12.54 0.87 -5.31
C VAL A 85 12.54 1.39 -6.74
N CYS A 86 11.39 1.83 -7.24
CA CYS A 86 11.19 2.20 -8.64
C CYS A 86 11.53 3.66 -8.99
N ASP A 87 11.27 4.61 -8.09
CA ASP A 87 11.39 6.05 -8.38
C ASP A 87 12.77 6.64 -8.01
N SER A 88 13.56 5.91 -7.22
CA SER A 88 14.85 6.37 -6.74
C SER A 88 15.94 6.30 -7.83
N LYS A 89 16.68 7.42 -8.00
CA LYS A 89 17.68 7.57 -9.07
C LYS A 89 19.01 6.91 -8.73
N THR A 90 19.36 6.85 -7.45
CA THR A 90 20.61 6.24 -6.96
C THR A 90 20.33 5.12 -5.96
N GLU A 91 21.31 4.23 -5.77
CA GLU A 91 21.22 3.16 -4.78
C GLU A 91 21.13 3.69 -3.35
N ALA A 92 21.88 4.74 -3.03
CA ALA A 92 21.79 5.42 -1.74
C ALA A 92 20.38 5.97 -1.47
N GLN A 93 19.71 6.55 -2.47
CA GLN A 93 18.33 7.04 -2.33
C GLN A 93 17.33 5.88 -2.13
N ARG A 94 17.49 4.77 -2.86
CA ARG A 94 16.65 3.57 -2.67
C ARG A 94 16.70 3.07 -1.23
N LEU A 95 17.90 2.95 -0.67
CA LEU A 95 18.08 2.47 0.70
C LEU A 95 17.39 3.37 1.72
N VAL A 96 17.52 4.70 1.58
CA VAL A 96 16.86 5.67 2.48
C VAL A 96 15.33 5.59 2.41
N GLU A 97 14.75 5.50 1.21
CA GLU A 97 13.29 5.44 1.06
C GLU A 97 12.69 4.09 1.49
N VAL A 98 13.42 2.99 1.26
CA VAL A 98 13.03 1.68 1.79
C VAL A 98 13.13 1.66 3.32
N GLU A 99 14.19 2.21 3.91
CA GLU A 99 14.33 2.34 5.36
C GLU A 99 13.19 3.18 5.96
N ARG A 100 12.83 4.29 5.30
CA ARG A 100 11.68 5.10 5.70
C ARG A 100 10.38 4.30 5.72
N SER A 101 10.15 3.48 4.69
CA SER A 101 8.99 2.60 4.63
C SER A 101 9.03 1.51 5.71
N ALA A 102 10.20 0.95 6.00
CA ALA A 102 10.38 -0.06 7.06
C ALA A 102 10.10 0.51 8.47
N ARG A 103 10.58 1.73 8.77
CA ARG A 103 10.29 2.41 10.04
C ARG A 103 8.79 2.63 10.28
N LEU A 104 8.04 2.89 9.21
CA LEU A 104 6.57 2.99 9.31
C LEU A 104 5.94 1.63 9.65
N LEU A 105 6.44 0.54 9.07
CA LEU A 105 5.98 -0.81 9.42
C LEU A 105 6.32 -1.16 10.86
N GLU A 106 7.51 -0.86 11.37
CA GLU A 106 7.89 -1.12 12.77
C GLU A 106 7.02 -0.35 13.78
N LYS A 107 6.56 0.85 13.41
CA LYS A 107 5.72 1.67 14.29
C LYS A 107 4.29 1.15 14.44
N PHE A 108 3.78 0.47 13.40
CA PHE A 108 2.36 0.12 13.29
C PHE A 108 2.10 -1.38 13.10
N GLY A 109 3.15 -2.20 13.01
CA GLY A 109 3.11 -3.66 13.02
C GLY A 109 3.22 -4.21 14.43
#